data_AF-A0A3C0S4P2-F1
#
_entry.id   AF-A0A3C0S4P2-F1
#
_cell.length_a   1.000
_cell.length_b   1.000
_cell.length_c   1.000
_cell.angle_alpha   90.00
_cell.angle_beta   90.00
_cell.angle_gamma   90.00
#
_symmetry.space_group_name_H-M   'P 1'
#
loop_
_entity.id
_entity.type
_entity.pdbx_description
1 polymer ?
#
loop_
_entity_poly.entity_id
_entity_poly.type
_entity_poly.pdbx_seq_one_letter_code
_entity_poly.pdbx_strand_id
1 'polypeptide(L)'
;KTIDQFNTEQQIDQSSPINGSKMTNLGMFRAYTLTYLRQNPNIHKTMPLMVRQLASTEHGVPVELYFFVNDIRWEYYEGIVSDVFDHLFAATKYFDLEIFENPASDDFRQVIRQQDLHDFADQQR
;
A
#
# COMPACT_ATOMS: atom_id res chain seq x y z
N LYS A 1 -0.38 20.27 8.29
CA LYS A 1 0.94 20.93 8.27
C LYS A 1 1.76 20.29 7.17
N THR A 2 2.36 21.07 6.29
CA THR A 2 3.26 20.55 5.26
C THR A 2 4.59 20.12 5.92
N ILE A 3 5.29 19.15 5.33
CA ILE A 3 6.58 18.66 5.85
C ILE A 3 7.60 19.80 5.96
N ASP A 4 7.58 20.73 5.01
CA ASP A 4 8.48 21.90 5.01
C ASP A 4 8.22 22.80 6.21
N GLN A 5 6.95 23.09 6.52
CA GLN A 5 6.58 23.87 7.70
C GLN A 5 7.07 23.20 8.99
N PHE A 6 6.93 21.87 9.10
CA PHE A 6 7.42 21.12 10.25
C PHE A 6 8.94 21.22 10.38
N ASN A 7 9.68 21.00 9.28
CA ASN A 7 11.14 21.04 9.30
C ASN A 7 11.68 22.45 9.61
N THR A 8 11.01 23.51 9.12
CA THR A 8 11.35 24.90 9.42
C THR A 8 11.01 25.28 10.87
N GLU A 9 9.83 24.90 11.38
CA GLU A 9 9.43 25.15 12.78
C GLU A 9 10.41 24.49 13.78
N GLN A 10 10.94 23.31 13.44
CA GLN A 10 11.85 22.54 14.30
C GLN A 10 13.33 22.86 14.09
N GLN A 11 13.67 23.88 13.26
CA GLN A 11 15.05 24.26 12.94
C GLN A 11 15.93 23.05 12.57
N ILE A 12 15.38 22.10 11.81
CA ILE A 12 16.10 20.89 11.41
C ILE A 12 17.29 21.29 10.52
N ASP A 13 18.50 20.86 10.90
CA ASP A 13 19.67 20.96 10.04
C ASP A 13 19.50 20.08 8.79
N GLN A 14 19.27 20.70 7.63
CA GLN A 14 19.08 19.97 6.36
C GLN A 14 20.39 19.65 5.63
N SER A 15 21.55 19.90 6.25
CA SER A 15 22.86 19.58 5.66
C SER A 15 23.02 18.09 5.34
N SER A 16 22.34 17.23 6.10
CA SER A 16 22.33 15.78 5.90
C SER A 16 21.02 15.30 5.28
N PRO A 17 21.05 14.43 4.25
CA PRO A 17 19.86 13.87 3.61
C PRO A 17 18.96 13.04 4.52
N ILE A 18 19.40 12.68 5.73
CA ILE A 18 18.60 11.89 6.69
C ILE A 18 17.93 12.74 7.76
N ASN A 19 18.25 14.04 7.83
CA ASN A 19 17.69 14.92 8.84
C ASN A 19 16.29 15.40 8.44
N GLY A 20 15.39 15.47 9.42
CA GLY A 20 14.04 15.99 9.26
C GLY A 20 12.99 14.94 8.89
N SER A 21 11.73 15.37 8.92
CA SER A 21 10.66 14.56 8.34
C SER A 21 10.80 14.60 6.82
N LYS A 22 10.80 13.42 6.19
CA LYS A 22 10.77 13.28 4.73
C LYS A 22 9.53 12.55 4.28
N MET A 23 8.97 12.99 3.15
CA MET A 23 7.88 12.28 2.50
C MET A 23 8.46 11.03 1.86
N THR A 24 7.99 9.86 2.25
CA THR A 24 8.27 8.61 1.54
C THR A 24 7.05 8.20 0.73
N ASN A 25 7.23 7.40 -0.31
CA ASN A 25 6.14 6.85 -1.10
C ASN A 25 5.12 6.11 -0.22
N LEU A 26 5.61 5.29 0.71
CA LEU A 26 4.78 4.62 1.71
C LEU A 26 4.07 5.60 2.65
N GLY A 27 4.76 6.65 3.10
CA GLY A 27 4.15 7.70 3.93
C GLY A 27 3.04 8.46 3.21
N MET A 28 3.26 8.77 1.93
CA MET A 28 2.28 9.42 1.07
C MET A 28 1.07 8.51 0.83
N PHE A 29 1.29 7.24 0.51
CA PHE A 29 0.23 6.23 0.36
C PHE A 29 -0.60 6.12 1.65
N ARG A 30 0.03 6.02 2.82
CA ARG A 30 -0.70 5.97 4.11
C ARG A 30 -1.53 7.22 4.37
N ALA A 31 -1.00 8.41 4.07
CA ALA A 31 -1.72 9.67 4.22
C ALA A 31 -2.90 9.78 3.25
N TYR A 32 -2.71 9.31 2.01
CA TYR A 32 -3.75 9.19 0.99
C TYR A 32 -4.87 8.26 1.46
N THR A 33 -4.52 7.03 1.86
CA THR A 33 -5.48 6.03 2.38
C THR A 33 -6.27 6.58 3.56
N LEU A 34 -5.61 7.23 4.51
CA LEU A 34 -6.28 7.85 5.66
C LEU A 34 -7.32 8.90 5.22
N THR A 35 -6.97 9.71 4.22
CA THR A 35 -7.85 10.76 3.68
C THR A 35 -9.02 10.16 2.92
N TYR A 36 -8.77 9.16 2.08
CA TYR A 36 -9.79 8.41 1.35
C TYR A 36 -10.82 7.80 2.31
N LEU A 37 -10.37 7.09 3.35
CA LEU A 37 -11.26 6.48 4.35
C LEU A 37 -12.07 7.55 5.12
N ARG A 38 -11.45 8.68 5.47
CA ARG A 38 -12.15 9.80 6.14
C ARG A 38 -13.21 10.43 5.26
N GLN A 39 -13.03 10.46 3.94
CA GLN A 39 -14.00 11.02 3.00
C GLN A 39 -15.12 10.04 2.63
N ASN A 40 -14.88 8.72 2.75
CA ASN A 40 -15.86 7.69 2.40
C ASN A 40 -17.13 7.76 3.28
N PRO A 41 -18.32 8.04 2.75
CA PRO A 41 -19.55 8.22 3.54
C PRO A 41 -20.01 6.96 4.28
N ASN A 42 -19.52 5.78 3.89
CA ASN A 42 -19.85 4.50 4.52
C ASN A 42 -18.97 4.18 5.74
N ILE A 43 -17.93 4.98 6.00
CA ILE A 43 -17.04 4.84 7.16
C ILE A 43 -17.50 5.72 8.31
N HIS A 44 -17.50 5.15 9.51
CA HIS A 44 -17.95 5.78 10.74
C HIS A 44 -17.05 6.93 11.18
N LYS A 45 -17.64 8.12 11.31
CA LYS A 45 -16.89 9.38 11.45
C LYS A 45 -16.42 9.70 12.87
N THR A 46 -17.08 9.13 13.87
CA THR A 46 -16.76 9.39 15.28
C THR A 46 -15.99 8.26 15.95
N MET A 47 -15.76 7.15 15.24
CA MET A 47 -14.98 6.02 15.74
C MET A 47 -13.51 6.20 15.37
N PRO A 48 -12.58 5.54 16.10
CA PRO A 48 -11.16 5.58 15.75
C PRO A 48 -10.92 5.11 14.32
N LEU A 49 -10.06 5.83 13.60
CA LEU A 49 -9.67 5.54 12.23
C LEU A 49 -8.15 5.75 12.12
N MET A 50 -7.43 4.69 11.76
CA MET A 50 -5.97 4.67 11.70
C MET A 50 -5.48 3.91 10.48
N VAL A 51 -4.39 4.40 9.89
CA VAL A 51 -3.60 3.70 8.88
C VAL A 51 -2.17 3.66 9.38
N ARG A 52 -1.67 2.49 9.78
CA ARG A 52 -0.35 2.33 10.38
C ARG A 52 0.51 1.35 9.61
N GLN A 53 1.82 1.53 9.70
CA GLN A 53 2.78 0.52 9.26
C GLN A 53 3.05 -0.44 10.41
N LEU A 54 3.19 -1.72 10.10
CA LEU A 54 3.67 -2.73 11.04
C LEU A 54 5.19 -2.89 10.92
N ALA A 55 5.77 -3.76 11.75
CA ALA A 55 7.19 -4.10 11.64
C ALA A 55 7.48 -4.72 10.26
N SER A 56 8.64 -4.38 9.69
CA SER A 56 9.08 -4.95 8.41
C SER A 56 9.24 -6.46 8.52
N THR A 57 8.94 -7.16 7.43
CA THR A 57 9.05 -8.60 7.27
C THR A 57 9.87 -8.93 6.02
N GLU A 58 10.10 -10.22 5.78
CA GLU A 58 10.65 -10.72 4.52
C GLU A 58 9.74 -10.44 3.30
N HIS A 59 8.46 -10.12 3.54
CA HIS A 59 7.46 -9.77 2.54
C HIS A 59 7.27 -8.25 2.39
N GLY A 60 8.19 -7.44 2.92
CA GLY A 60 8.12 -5.98 2.90
C GLY A 60 7.50 -5.38 4.15
N VAL A 61 6.95 -4.16 4.03
CA VAL A 61 6.40 -3.39 5.16
C VAL A 61 4.87 -3.45 5.12
N PRO A 62 4.22 -4.22 6.02
CA PRO A 62 2.77 -4.32 6.02
C PRO A 62 2.11 -3.01 6.43
N VAL A 63 0.98 -2.69 5.79
CA VAL A 63 0.13 -1.55 6.15
C VAL A 63 -1.19 -2.09 6.72
N GLU A 64 -1.48 -1.71 7.96
CA GLU A 64 -2.73 -2.06 8.63
C GLU A 64 -3.72 -0.89 8.56
N LEU A 65 -4.94 -1.21 8.15
CA LEU A 65 -6.08 -0.30 8.12
C LEU A 65 -7.02 -0.68 9.28
N TYR A 66 -7.27 0.28 10.15
CA TYR A 66 -8.22 0.15 11.25
C TYR A 66 -9.31 1.20 11.09
N PHE A 67 -10.53 0.77 10.76
CA PHE A 67 -11.68 1.64 10.57
C PHE A 67 -12.98 0.90 10.89
N PHE A 68 -14.04 1.66 11.15
CA PHE A 68 -15.39 1.15 11.39
C PHE A 68 -16.29 1.59 10.25
N VAL A 69 -17.19 0.71 9.81
CA VAL A 69 -18.23 1.05 8.84
C VAL A 69 -19.52 1.47 9.55
N ASN A 70 -20.38 2.21 8.86
CA ASN A 70 -21.66 2.65 9.39
C ASN A 70 -22.71 1.53 9.47
N ASP A 71 -22.53 0.46 8.69
CA ASP A 71 -23.49 -0.63 8.56
C ASP A 71 -22.80 -1.98 8.74
N ILE A 72 -23.28 -2.76 9.70
CA ILE A 72 -22.73 -4.06 10.07
C ILE A 72 -23.49 -5.23 9.45
N ARG A 73 -24.51 -4.96 8.62
CA ARG A 73 -25.16 -6.01 7.81
C ARG A 73 -24.10 -6.64 6.92
N TRP A 74 -23.99 -7.96 6.97
CA TRP A 74 -22.86 -8.72 6.42
C TRP A 74 -22.55 -8.35 4.96
N GLU A 75 -23.57 -8.33 4.11
CA GLU A 75 -23.44 -8.03 2.69
C GLU A 75 -22.94 -6.60 2.40
N TYR A 76 -23.33 -5.62 3.23
CA TYR A 76 -22.89 -4.24 3.11
C TYR A 76 -21.47 -4.07 3.67
N TYR A 77 -21.21 -4.67 4.82
CA TYR A 77 -19.90 -4.66 5.46
C TYR A 77 -18.83 -5.19 4.49
N GLU A 78 -19.02 -6.39 3.95
CA GLU A 78 -18.09 -7.01 3.01
C GLU A 78 -17.92 -6.16 1.75
N GLY A 79 -19.01 -5.65 1.16
CA GLY A 79 -18.95 -4.78 -0.02
C GLY A 79 -18.13 -3.51 0.23
N ILE A 80 -18.34 -2.84 1.36
CA ILE A 80 -17.59 -1.61 1.71
C ILE A 80 -16.10 -1.92 1.88
N VAL A 81 -15.76 -3.04 2.52
CA VAL A 81 -14.36 -3.45 2.72
C VAL A 81 -13.71 -3.79 1.38
N SER A 82 -14.39 -4.56 0.52
CA SER A 82 -13.91 -4.88 -0.83
C SER A 82 -13.67 -3.62 -1.66
N ASP A 83 -14.64 -2.70 -1.71
CA ASP A 83 -14.51 -1.43 -2.45
C ASP A 83 -13.31 -0.59 -1.96
N VAL A 84 -13.06 -0.61 -0.64
CA VAL A 84 -11.89 0.05 -0.07
C VAL A 84 -10.60 -0.59 -0.58
N PHE A 85 -10.47 -1.91 -0.53
CA PHE A 85 -9.25 -2.59 -0.96
C PHE A 85 -9.03 -2.53 -2.47
N ASP A 86 -10.07 -2.70 -3.29
CA ASP A 86 -10.00 -2.60 -4.76
C ASP A 86 -9.47 -1.23 -5.19
N HIS A 87 -10.01 -0.17 -4.58
CA HIS A 87 -9.55 1.19 -4.81
C HIS A 87 -8.07 1.37 -4.41
N LEU A 88 -7.67 0.85 -3.25
CA LEU A 88 -6.29 0.97 -2.77
C LEU A 88 -5.32 0.19 -3.64
N PHE A 89 -5.66 -1.03 -4.06
CA PHE A 89 -4.84 -1.82 -4.98
C PHE A 89 -4.64 -1.12 -6.32
N ALA A 90 -5.71 -0.54 -6.87
CA ALA A 90 -5.61 0.26 -8.08
C ALA A 90 -4.75 1.53 -7.88
N ALA A 91 -4.80 2.12 -6.68
CA ALA A 91 -4.05 3.32 -6.34
C ALA A 91 -2.55 3.05 -6.10
N THR A 92 -2.17 1.87 -5.61
CA THR A 92 -0.79 1.53 -5.20
C THR A 92 0.26 1.89 -6.24
N LYS A 93 -0.01 1.59 -7.53
CA LYS A 93 0.92 1.86 -8.64
C LYS A 93 1.24 3.35 -8.85
N TYR A 94 0.38 4.27 -8.40
CA TYR A 94 0.61 5.72 -8.52
C TYR A 94 1.57 6.26 -7.47
N PHE A 95 1.94 5.45 -6.48
CA PHE A 95 2.91 5.79 -5.44
C PHE A 95 4.26 5.10 -5.67
N ASP A 96 4.49 4.49 -6.84
CA ASP A 96 5.66 3.63 -7.10
C ASP A 96 5.86 2.58 -5.99
N LEU A 97 4.74 1.96 -5.58
CA LEU A 97 4.71 0.84 -4.64
C LEU A 97 4.27 -0.41 -5.38
N GLU A 98 4.68 -1.57 -4.87
CA GLU A 98 4.29 -2.89 -5.38
C GLU A 98 3.59 -3.67 -4.27
N ILE A 99 2.58 -4.45 -4.67
CA ILE A 99 1.88 -5.36 -3.77
C ILE A 99 2.68 -6.66 -3.75
N PHE A 100 3.03 -7.11 -2.55
CA PHE A 100 3.64 -8.42 -2.38
C PHE A 100 2.55 -9.51 -2.43
N GLU A 101 2.75 -10.50 -3.28
CA GLU A 101 1.96 -11.74 -3.34
C GLU A 101 2.90 -12.93 -3.23
N ASN A 102 2.51 -13.93 -2.44
CA ASN A 102 3.27 -15.18 -2.40
C ASN A 102 3.09 -15.92 -3.73
N PRO A 103 4.16 -16.29 -4.43
CA PRO A 103 4.06 -16.95 -5.72
C PRO A 103 3.35 -18.30 -5.57
N ALA A 104 2.38 -18.57 -6.45
CA ALA A 104 1.68 -19.84 -6.49
C ALA A 104 2.50 -20.88 -7.25
N SER A 105 2.22 -22.17 -7.02
CA SER A 105 2.92 -23.26 -7.73
C SER A 105 2.76 -23.17 -9.26
N ASP A 106 1.67 -22.58 -9.75
CA ASP A 106 1.45 -22.37 -11.18
C ASP A 106 2.36 -21.30 -11.78
N ASP A 107 2.74 -20.26 -11.03
CA ASP A 107 3.68 -19.23 -11.48
C ASP A 107 5.04 -19.86 -11.78
N PHE A 108 5.51 -20.76 -10.92
CA PHE A 108 6.74 -21.52 -11.14
C PHE A 108 6.66 -22.43 -12.37
N ARG A 109 5.52 -23.10 -12.59
CA ARG A 109 5.31 -23.93 -13.78
C ARG A 109 5.36 -23.12 -15.07
N GLN A 110 4.86 -21.88 -15.05
CA GLN A 110 4.91 -20.98 -16.22
C GLN A 110 6.35 -20.55 -16.54
N VAL A 111 7.15 -20.20 -15.53
CA VAL A 111 8.55 -19.82 -15.71
C VAL A 111 9.38 -20.99 -16.27
N ILE A 112 9.22 -22.20 -15.71
CA ILE A 112 9.92 -23.41 -16.19
C ILE A 112 9.55 -23.69 -17.65
N ARG A 113 8.27 -23.62 -18.00
CA ARG A 113 7.79 -23.86 -19.37
C ARG A 113 8.34 -22.81 -20.35
N GLN A 114 8.47 -21.55 -19.93
CA GLN A 114 9.06 -20.50 -20.77
C GLN A 114 10.56 -20.70 -21.00
N GLN A 115 11.30 -21.19 -20.01
CA GLN A 115 12.70 -21.57 -20.16
C GLN A 115 12.87 -22.73 -21.15
N ASP A 116 12.08 -23.79 -21.01
CA ASP A 116 12.10 -24.91 -21.96
C ASP A 116 11.85 -24.43 -23.40
N LEU A 117 10.82 -23.60 -23.62
CA LEU A 117 10.48 -23.03 -24.94
C LEU A 117 11.60 -22.16 -25.53
N HIS A 118 12.30 -21.38 -24.69
CA HIS A 118 13.43 -20.56 -25.12
C HIS A 118 14.63 -21.43 -25.51
N ASP A 119 14.96 -22.44 -24.70
CA ASP A 119 16.08 -23.36 -24.96
C ASP A 119 15.85 -24.19 -26.24
N PHE A 120 14.60 -24.61 -26.51
CA PHE A 120 14.24 -25.27 -27.77
C PHE A 120 14.37 -24.32 -28.99
N ALA A 121 14.03 -23.04 -28.83
CA ALA A 121 14.11 -22.07 -29.92
C ALA A 121 15.56 -21.69 -30.27
N ASP A 122 16.45 -21.66 -29.27
CA ASP A 122 17.88 -21.40 -29.45
C ASP A 122 18.63 -22.60 -30.08
N GLN A 123 18.18 -23.85 -29.83
CA GLN A 123 18.75 -25.04 -30.46
C GLN A 123 18.40 -25.22 -31.94
N GLN A 124 17.45 -24.45 -32.48
CA GLN A 124 17.04 -24.50 -33.90
C GLN A 124 17.56 -23.32 -34.76
N ARG A 125 18.48 -22.50 -34.22
CA ARG A 125 19.24 -21.50 -34.98
C ARG A 125 20.68 -21.97 -35.23
#